data_AF-A0A454VXS3-F1
#
_entry.id   AF-A0A454VXS3-F1
#
_cell.length_a   1.000
_cell.length_b   1.000
_cell.length_c   1.000
_cell.angle_alpha   90.00
_cell.angle_beta   90.00
_cell.angle_gamma   90.00
#
_symmetry.space_group_name_H-M   'P 1'
#
loop_
_entity.id
_entity.type
_entity.pdbx_description
1 polymer ?
#
loop_
_entity_poly.entity_id
_entity_poly.type
_entity_poly.pdbx_seq_one_letter_code
_entity_poly.pdbx_strand_id
1 'polypeptide(L)'
;MSETPDSAVHAVRTYVERHRAAFLGDLAEWLRIPSVSAQPERAADVRRSADWLAAKLTETGFTTVEVWETAGAPAVFAEWPSDDPGAPAVLVYGHHDVQPAPREDGWHTDPFEPTVVDGRMYARGAA
;
A
#
# COMPACT_ATOMS: atom_id res chain seq x y z
N MET A 1 -10.73 11.43 -26.96
CA MET A 1 -9.81 10.45 -26.34
C MET A 1 -8.51 11.20 -26.11
N SER A 2 -8.09 11.36 -24.85
CA SER A 2 -6.86 12.09 -24.54
C SER A 2 -5.67 11.26 -25.01
N GLU A 3 -4.96 11.73 -26.03
CA GLU A 3 -3.64 11.20 -26.39
C GLU A 3 -2.67 11.68 -25.31
N THR A 4 -2.50 10.90 -24.24
CA THR A 4 -1.37 11.15 -23.34
C THR A 4 -0.10 10.99 -24.17
N PRO A 5 0.70 12.05 -24.39
CA PRO A 5 1.83 11.94 -25.29
C PRO A 5 2.84 10.94 -24.73
N ASP A 6 3.42 10.11 -25.59
CA ASP A 6 4.42 9.07 -25.24
C ASP A 6 5.53 9.58 -24.30
N SER A 7 5.83 10.88 -24.38
CA SER A 7 6.79 11.59 -23.52
C SER A 7 6.38 11.63 -22.04
N ALA A 8 5.10 11.81 -21.72
CA ALA A 8 4.61 11.84 -20.34
C ALA A 8 4.65 10.45 -19.71
N VAL A 9 4.21 9.42 -20.45
CA VAL A 9 4.31 8.01 -20.01
C VAL A 9 5.78 7.60 -19.81
N HIS A 10 6.67 8.02 -20.71
CA HIS A 10 8.10 7.76 -20.59
C HIS A 10 8.72 8.45 -19.36
N ALA A 11 8.33 9.70 -19.07
CA ALA A 11 8.80 10.43 -17.89
C ALA A 11 8.37 9.73 -16.60
N VAL A 12 7.11 9.30 -16.50
CA VAL A 12 6.61 8.55 -15.33
C VAL A 12 7.36 7.24 -15.14
N ARG A 13 7.55 6.44 -16.22
CA ARG A 13 8.33 5.19 -16.14
C ARG A 13 9.76 5.44 -15.67
N THR A 14 10.41 6.48 -16.19
CA THR A 14 11.76 6.88 -15.79
C THR A 14 11.82 7.27 -14.31
N TYR A 15 10.82 8.00 -13.82
CA TYR A 15 10.71 8.34 -12.40
C TYR A 15 10.57 7.07 -11.55
N VAL A 16 9.70 6.14 -11.96
CA VAL A 16 9.48 4.88 -11.23
C VAL A 16 10.76 4.06 -11.14
N GLU A 17 11.50 3.90 -12.25
CA GLU A 17 12.77 3.15 -12.24
C GLU A 17 13.82 3.80 -11.34
N ARG A 18 13.91 5.14 -11.34
CA ARG A 18 14.86 5.86 -10.47
C ARG A 18 14.54 5.73 -8.98
N HIS A 19 13.26 5.62 -8.63
CA HIS A 19 12.80 5.56 -7.23
C HIS A 19 12.40 4.14 -6.78
N ARG A 20 12.62 3.13 -7.63
CA ARG A 20 12.25 1.73 -7.38
C ARG A 20 12.69 1.23 -6.01
N ALA A 21 13.92 1.56 -5.60
CA ALA A 21 14.46 1.14 -4.30
C ALA A 21 13.68 1.75 -3.13
N ALA A 22 13.26 3.02 -3.23
CA ALA A 22 12.44 3.67 -2.20
C ALA A 22 11.06 3.03 -2.11
N PHE A 23 10.40 2.79 -3.25
CA PHE A 23 9.08 2.15 -3.26
C PHE A 23 9.10 0.73 -2.69
N LEU A 24 10.14 -0.05 -2.99
CA LEU A 24 10.32 -1.38 -2.40
C LEU A 24 10.64 -1.29 -0.89
N GLY A 25 11.33 -0.23 -0.46
CA GLY A 25 11.56 0.06 0.95
C GLY A 25 10.26 0.34 1.70
N ASP A 26 9.42 1.22 1.16
CA ASP A 26 8.10 1.53 1.72
C ASP A 26 7.23 0.28 1.80
N LEU A 27 7.17 -0.52 0.72
CA LEU A 27 6.46 -1.80 0.74
C LEU A 27 7.00 -2.74 1.83
N ALA A 28 8.31 -2.86 1.97
CA ALA A 28 8.91 -3.69 3.01
C ALA A 28 8.61 -3.18 4.43
N GLU A 29 8.54 -1.86 4.65
CA GLU A 29 8.10 -1.31 5.94
C GLU A 29 6.64 -1.67 6.24
N TRP A 30 5.77 -1.56 5.24
CA TRP A 30 4.35 -1.87 5.40
C TRP A 30 4.10 -3.35 5.69
N LEU A 31 4.78 -4.24 4.98
CA LEU A 31 4.65 -5.70 5.12
C LEU A 31 5.12 -6.24 6.49
N ARG A 32 5.90 -5.46 7.25
CA ARG A 32 6.27 -5.79 8.64
C ARG A 32 5.12 -5.57 9.63
N ILE A 33 3.99 -5.02 9.19
CA ILE A 33 2.80 -4.86 10.01
C ILE A 33 1.93 -6.11 9.82
N PRO A 34 1.78 -6.99 10.83
CA PRO A 34 0.98 -8.20 10.70
C PRO A 34 -0.52 -7.89 10.85
N SER A 35 -1.09 -7.15 9.89
CA SER A 35 -2.48 -6.68 9.86
C SER A 35 -3.49 -7.80 9.58
N VAL A 36 -3.48 -8.87 10.38
CA VAL A 36 -4.33 -10.05 10.17
C VAL A 36 -5.73 -9.81 10.71
N SER A 37 -6.65 -9.36 9.85
CA SER A 37 -8.03 -8.99 10.25
C SER A 37 -8.87 -10.16 10.79
N ALA A 38 -8.56 -11.40 10.39
CA ALA A 38 -9.23 -12.60 10.87
C ALA A 38 -8.94 -12.91 12.35
N GLN A 39 -7.97 -12.24 12.97
CA GLN A 39 -7.51 -12.44 14.35
C GLN A 39 -7.85 -11.19 15.19
N PRO A 40 -8.87 -11.23 16.08
CA PRO A 40 -9.27 -10.07 16.88
C PRO A 40 -8.14 -9.45 17.70
N GLU A 41 -7.18 -10.24 18.18
CA GLU A 41 -5.99 -9.81 18.90
C GLU A 41 -5.04 -8.95 18.05
N ARG A 42 -5.18 -8.98 16.72
CA ARG A 42 -4.43 -8.18 15.75
C ARG A 42 -5.14 -6.89 15.35
N ALA A 43 -6.26 -6.54 15.99
CA ALA A 43 -6.97 -5.29 15.69
C ALA A 43 -6.05 -4.04 15.78
N ALA A 44 -5.10 -4.02 16.71
CA ALA A 44 -4.11 -2.96 16.82
C ALA A 44 -3.12 -2.93 15.63
N ASP A 45 -2.74 -4.08 15.10
CA ASP A 45 -1.88 -4.18 13.91
C ASP A 45 -2.63 -3.75 12.64
N VAL A 46 -3.91 -4.07 12.51
CA VAL A 46 -4.77 -3.57 11.43
C VAL A 46 -4.90 -2.05 11.49
N ARG A 47 -5.09 -1.49 12.70
CA ARG A 47 -5.08 -0.03 12.90
C ARG A 47 -3.74 0.58 12.50
N ARG A 48 -2.62 -0.01 12.93
CA ARG A 48 -1.28 0.46 12.59
C ARG A 48 -1.04 0.44 11.07
N SER A 49 -1.60 -0.54 10.34
CA SER A 49 -1.54 -0.59 8.89
C SER A 49 -2.30 0.58 8.24
N ALA A 50 -3.51 0.87 8.72
CA ALA A 50 -4.28 2.03 8.26
C ALA A 50 -3.55 3.35 8.54
N ASP A 51 -2.99 3.52 9.74
CA ASP A 51 -2.25 4.73 10.11
C ASP A 51 -0.97 4.89 9.29
N TRP A 52 -0.25 3.80 8.99
CA TRP A 52 0.93 3.83 8.11
C TRP A 52 0.57 4.27 6.70
N LEU A 53 -0.51 3.70 6.14
CA LEU A 53 -0.99 4.06 4.79
C LEU A 53 -1.42 5.53 4.74
N ALA A 54 -2.17 6.01 5.74
CA ALA A 54 -2.57 7.41 5.81
C ALA A 54 -1.34 8.35 5.89
N ALA A 55 -0.34 8.00 6.71
CA ALA A 55 0.89 8.77 6.80
C ALA A 55 1.64 8.83 5.46
N LYS A 56 1.75 7.70 4.74
CA LYS A 56 2.43 7.64 3.43
C LYS A 56 1.70 8.40 2.33
N LEU A 57 0.36 8.34 2.31
CA LEU A 57 -0.45 9.15 1.39
C LEU A 57 -0.27 10.64 1.67
N THR A 58 -0.18 11.04 2.94
CA THR A 58 0.09 12.42 3.34
C THR A 58 1.49 12.86 2.90
N GLU A 59 2.52 12.04 3.14
CA GLU A 59 3.90 12.28 2.71
C GLU A 59 4.01 12.42 1.17
N THR A 60 3.22 11.63 0.44
CA THR A 60 3.15 11.68 -1.04
C THR A 60 2.53 12.97 -1.57
N GLY A 61 1.73 13.67 -0.74
CA GLY A 61 1.13 14.97 -1.08
C GLY A 61 -0.36 14.93 -1.36
N PHE A 62 -1.08 13.86 -1.00
CA PHE A 62 -2.55 13.87 -1.05
C PHE A 62 -3.09 15.00 -0.16
N THR A 63 -4.02 15.79 -0.69
CA THR A 63 -4.53 16.99 -0.02
C THR A 63 -5.52 16.67 1.10
N THR A 64 -6.21 15.54 0.98
CA THR A 64 -7.16 15.03 1.97
C THR A 64 -6.77 13.59 2.27
N VAL A 65 -6.54 13.27 3.54
CA VAL A 65 -6.28 11.90 4.01
C VAL A 65 -6.97 11.70 5.35
N GLU A 66 -7.78 10.66 5.45
CA GLU A 66 -8.62 10.38 6.62
C GLU A 66 -8.60 8.88 6.95
N VAL A 67 -8.57 8.57 8.24
CA VAL A 67 -8.82 7.21 8.75
C VAL A 67 -10.26 7.19 9.26
N TRP A 68 -11.11 6.44 8.58
CA TRP A 68 -12.52 6.28 8.93
C TRP A 68 -12.70 5.09 9.86
N GLU A 69 -13.22 5.37 11.06
CA GLU A 69 -13.69 4.32 11.96
C GLU A 69 -14.96 3.68 11.38
N THR A 70 -14.99 2.35 11.34
CA THR A 70 -16.14 1.58 10.83
C THR A 70 -16.66 0.64 11.92
N ALA A 71 -17.75 -0.08 11.63
CA ALA A 71 -18.18 -1.17 12.51
C ALA A 71 -17.18 -2.34 12.56
N GLY A 72 -16.24 -2.41 11.61
CA GLY A 72 -15.17 -3.40 11.53
C GLY A 72 -13.79 -2.72 11.52
N ALA A 73 -12.91 -3.17 10.61
CA ALA A 73 -11.59 -2.58 10.46
C ALA A 73 -11.66 -1.11 9.95
N PRO A 74 -10.72 -0.24 10.35
CA PRO A 74 -10.67 1.12 9.83
C PRO A 74 -10.40 1.13 8.32
N ALA A 75 -11.05 2.06 7.62
CA ALA A 75 -10.80 2.33 6.21
C ALA A 75 -9.92 3.59 6.08
N VAL A 76 -9.07 3.63 5.05
CA VAL A 76 -8.31 4.83 4.71
C VAL A 76 -8.93 5.46 3.48
N PHE A 77 -9.33 6.71 3.59
CA PHE A 77 -9.77 7.54 2.47
C PHE A 77 -8.70 8.56 2.15
N ALA A 78 -8.41 8.74 0.87
CA ALA A 78 -7.58 9.83 0.40
C ALA A 78 -8.06 10.27 -0.99
N GLU A 79 -7.91 11.56 -1.27
CA GLU A 79 -8.24 12.12 -2.57
C GLU A 79 -7.19 13.13 -3.01
N TRP A 80 -7.01 13.19 -4.34
CA TRP A 80 -6.22 14.18 -5.01
C TRP A 80 -7.12 14.89 -6.04
N PRO A 81 -7.72 16.03 -5.68
CA PRO A 81 -8.57 16.78 -6.59
C PRO A 81 -7.78 17.24 -7.83
N SER A 82 -8.39 17.11 -9.01
CA SER A 82 -7.81 17.69 -10.22
C SER A 82 -8.10 19.20 -10.27
N ASP A 83 -7.14 19.98 -10.76
CA ASP A 83 -7.34 21.40 -11.07
C ASP A 83 -8.27 21.60 -12.30
N ASP A 84 -8.55 20.55 -13.07
CA ASP A 84 -9.49 20.57 -14.20
C ASP A 84 -10.88 20.07 -13.75
N PRO A 85 -11.91 20.95 -13.69
CA PRO A 85 -13.28 20.56 -13.32
C PRO A 85 -13.94 19.57 -14.29
N GLY A 86 -13.41 19.41 -15.50
CA GLY A 86 -13.87 18.45 -16.50
C GLY A 86 -13.16 17.09 -16.42
N ALA A 87 -12.17 16.92 -15.55
CA ALA A 87 -11.44 15.67 -15.41
C ALA A 87 -12.34 14.55 -14.86
N PRO A 88 -12.21 13.31 -15.34
CA PRO A 88 -12.94 12.18 -14.77
C PRO A 88 -12.44 11.86 -13.36
N ALA A 89 -13.35 11.51 -12.47
CA ALA A 89 -13.01 10.95 -11.17
C ALA A 89 -12.72 9.45 -11.29
N VAL A 90 -11.61 8.99 -10.71
CA VAL A 90 -11.23 7.57 -10.66
C VAL A 90 -11.16 7.14 -9.19
N LEU A 91 -11.88 6.07 -8.84
CA LEU A 91 -11.79 5.43 -7.52
C LEU A 91 -10.89 4.21 -7.60
N VAL A 92 -9.84 4.19 -6.78
CA VAL A 92 -9.01 3.01 -6.55
C VAL A 92 -9.41 2.42 -5.21
N TYR A 93 -9.89 1.17 -5.23
CA TYR A 93 -10.24 0.41 -4.04
C TYR A 93 -9.22 -0.72 -3.81
N GLY A 94 -8.81 -0.89 -2.56
CA GLY A 94 -7.91 -1.96 -2.13
C GLY A 94 -8.14 -2.29 -0.66
N HIS A 95 -7.33 -3.18 -0.12
CA HIS A 95 -7.36 -3.57 1.29
C HIS A 95 -5.93 -3.58 1.87
N HIS A 96 -5.82 -3.37 3.18
CA HIS A 96 -4.54 -3.25 3.90
C HIS A 96 -4.39 -4.27 5.03
N ASP A 97 -5.39 -5.12 5.21
CA ASP A 97 -5.33 -6.33 6.00
C ASP A 97 -4.83 -7.51 5.17
N VAL A 98 -4.30 -8.51 5.85
CA VAL A 98 -3.67 -9.67 5.24
C VAL A 98 -4.19 -10.97 5.85
N GLN A 99 -4.03 -12.06 5.11
CA GLN A 99 -4.36 -13.40 5.62
C GLN A 99 -3.38 -13.85 6.72
N PRO A 100 -3.78 -14.74 7.63
CA PRO A 100 -2.86 -15.42 8.53
C PRO A 100 -1.68 -16.05 7.77
N ALA A 101 -0.53 -16.10 8.42
CA ALA A 101 0.68 -16.73 7.90
C ALA A 101 1.49 -17.31 9.05
N PRO A 102 1.02 -18.38 9.70
CA PRO A 102 1.82 -19.08 10.69
C PRO A 102 3.01 -19.78 10.03
N ARG A 103 4.14 -19.91 10.74
CA ARG A 103 5.37 -20.49 10.15
C ARG A 103 5.21 -21.98 9.83
N GLU A 104 4.39 -22.69 10.60
CA GLU A 104 4.07 -24.10 10.40
C GLU A 104 3.38 -24.40 9.06
N ASP A 105 2.83 -23.39 8.37
CA ASP A 105 2.27 -23.53 7.01
C ASP A 105 3.36 -23.73 5.93
N GLY A 106 4.64 -23.79 6.32
CA GLY A 106 5.75 -24.13 5.42
C GLY A 106 6.52 -22.91 4.90
N TRP A 107 6.47 -21.77 5.59
CA TRP A 107 7.23 -20.59 5.21
C TRP A 107 8.75 -20.81 5.36
N HIS A 108 9.50 -20.58 4.28
CA HIS A 108 10.96 -20.67 4.28
C HIS A 108 11.63 -19.45 4.92
N THR A 109 10.97 -18.29 4.88
CA THR A 109 11.39 -17.04 5.53
C THR A 109 10.39 -16.67 6.63
N ASP A 110 10.66 -15.64 7.42
CA ASP A 110 9.60 -15.12 8.30
C ASP A 110 8.51 -14.45 7.43
N PRO A 111 7.23 -14.79 7.60
CA PRO A 111 6.15 -14.25 6.78
C PRO A 111 5.99 -12.74 6.92
N PHE A 112 6.42 -12.13 8.02
CA PHE A 112 6.33 -10.69 8.23
C PHE A 112 7.70 -10.00 8.28
N GLU A 113 8.78 -10.68 7.89
CA GLU A 113 10.07 -10.05 7.58
C GLU A 113 10.34 -10.15 6.07
N PRO A 114 10.11 -9.06 5.30
CA PRO A 114 10.30 -9.07 3.86
C PRO A 114 11.71 -9.46 3.46
N THR A 115 11.83 -10.58 2.75
CA THR A 115 13.11 -11.16 2.36
C THR A 115 13.20 -11.23 0.85
N VAL A 116 14.26 -10.67 0.26
CA VAL A 116 14.46 -10.73 -1.20
C VAL A 116 15.32 -11.94 -1.57
N VAL A 117 14.80 -12.83 -2.41
CA VAL A 117 15.52 -13.98 -2.97
C VAL A 117 15.31 -13.99 -4.48
N ASP A 118 16.40 -14.07 -5.24
CA ASP A 118 16.39 -14.09 -6.72
C ASP A 118 15.50 -13.02 -7.37
N GLY A 119 15.54 -11.81 -6.82
CA GLY A 119 14.80 -10.65 -7.33
C GLY A 119 13.32 -10.60 -6.95
N ARG A 120 12.84 -11.51 -6.08
CA ARG A 120 11.45 -11.55 -5.58
C ARG A 120 11.43 -11.24 -4.09
N MET A 121 10.45 -10.43 -3.65
CA MET A 121 10.24 -10.13 -2.24
C MET A 121 9.23 -11.12 -1.64
N TYR A 122 9.66 -11.89 -0.65
CA TYR A 122 8.85 -12.87 0.05
C TYR A 122 8.39 -12.29 1.39
N ALA A 123 7.09 -12.04 1.51
CA ALA A 123 6.37 -11.74 2.75
C ALA A 123 4.87 -11.97 2.53
N ARG A 124 4.11 -12.18 3.62
CA ARG A 124 2.65 -12.13 3.60
C ARG A 124 2.22 -10.71 3.23
N GLY A 125 1.44 -10.61 2.14
CA GLY A 125 0.90 -9.35 1.62
C GLY A 125 1.69 -8.75 0.45
N ALA A 126 2.85 -9.31 0.09
CA ALA A 126 3.74 -8.71 -0.92
C ALA A 126 3.26 -8.85 -2.38
N ALA A 127 2.52 -9.94 -2.66
CA ALA A 127 2.09 -10.42 -3.99
C ALA A 127 3.23 -10.62 -5.02
#